data_AF-A0A5C5TB54-F1
#
_entry.id   AF-A0A5C5TB54-F1
#
_cell.length_a   1.000
_cell.length_b   1.000
_cell.length_c   1.000
_cell.angle_alpha   90.00
_cell.angle_beta   90.00
_cell.angle_gamma   90.00
#
_symmetry.space_group_name_H-M   'P 1'
#
loop_
_entity.id
_entity.type
_entity.pdbx_description
1 polymer ?
#
loop_
_entity_poly.entity_id
_entity_poly.type
_entity_poly.pdbx_seq_one_letter_code
_entity_poly.pdbx_strand_id
1 'polypeptide(L)'
;MSRMSWLVKGCLAAAVAGFAAGCAQTSTLTAPAVPAAQGSTSLQPATWKALLVAADDAQPVFSNAVDALRERLMAFGLSAGDISVLKADSSVRDAVADRRNIERQRERLAGPPGAGCFVFITSHGYPRGGLVVARSRAVIGPGYLDQLLDQACGERPTVVVASGCFSGVYTADRGMRRPNRVILAAARSDLPSFGCGAQERYTYYDRCFLESLRRGAPWQSIVDGIRVCVDAQERRRGDPASHPQAFIGGGVAQLTAF
;
A
#
# COMPACT_ATOMS: atom_id res chain seq x y z
N MET A 1 60.53 28.85 -21.44
CA MET A 1 60.45 29.35 -20.06
C MET A 1 59.82 28.25 -19.20
N SER A 2 60.56 27.81 -18.17
CA SER A 2 60.18 27.08 -16.96
C SER A 2 59.15 25.92 -16.96
N ARG A 3 59.68 24.75 -16.56
CA ARG A 3 59.26 23.80 -15.49
C ARG A 3 57.89 23.09 -15.67
N MET A 4 57.73 21.79 -15.44
CA MET A 4 58.14 21.05 -14.24
C MET A 4 58.11 19.52 -14.51
N SER A 5 59.16 18.82 -14.07
CA SER A 5 59.28 17.35 -13.91
C SER A 5 58.45 16.91 -12.67
N TRP A 6 57.97 15.67 -12.49
CA TRP A 6 58.68 14.49 -11.93
C TRP A 6 57.66 13.32 -11.84
N LEU A 7 57.93 12.16 -12.46
CA LEU A 7 58.48 10.91 -11.87
C LEU A 7 57.54 10.15 -10.90
N VAL A 8 57.03 9.00 -11.34
CA VAL A 8 56.58 7.90 -10.47
C VAL A 8 57.58 6.75 -10.58
N LYS A 9 58.19 6.44 -9.44
CA LYS A 9 59.19 5.39 -9.22
C LYS A 9 58.51 4.02 -9.19
N GLY A 10 59.01 3.09 -10.00
CA GLY A 10 58.83 1.66 -9.78
C GLY A 10 59.86 1.15 -8.76
N CYS A 11 59.42 0.30 -7.84
CA CYS A 11 60.28 -0.48 -6.98
C CYS A 11 59.89 -1.96 -7.09
N LEU A 12 60.79 -2.74 -7.69
CA LEU A 12 60.96 -4.16 -7.41
C LEU A 12 61.32 -4.34 -5.93
N ALA A 13 60.84 -5.42 -5.32
CA ALA A 13 61.48 -5.97 -4.13
C ALA A 13 61.46 -7.50 -4.17
N ALA A 14 62.63 -8.04 -3.88
CA ALA A 14 63.06 -9.42 -3.95
C ALA A 14 62.44 -10.33 -2.87
N ALA A 15 62.39 -11.61 -3.21
CA ALA A 15 62.11 -12.71 -2.31
C ALA A 15 63.28 -12.98 -1.35
N VAL A 16 62.98 -13.17 -0.06
CA VAL A 16 63.86 -13.84 0.90
C VAL A 16 62.99 -14.80 1.71
N ALA A 17 63.28 -16.10 1.58
CA ALA A 17 62.67 -17.17 2.35
C ALA A 17 63.40 -17.30 3.70
N GLY A 18 62.65 -17.20 4.79
CA GLY A 18 63.11 -17.47 6.14
C GLY A 18 62.16 -18.46 6.82
N PHE A 19 62.63 -19.69 7.03
CA PHE A 19 61.98 -20.69 7.88
C PHE A 19 62.20 -20.32 9.34
N ALA A 20 61.12 -20.14 10.09
CA ALA A 20 61.14 -20.14 11.55
C ALA A 20 59.91 -20.88 12.07
N ALA A 21 60.16 -22.02 12.72
CA ALA A 21 59.18 -22.76 13.49
C ALA A 21 58.74 -21.93 14.70
N GLY A 22 57.43 -21.78 14.89
CA GLY A 22 56.86 -21.01 15.99
C GLY A 22 55.45 -21.48 16.32
N CYS A 23 55.30 -21.92 17.57
CA CYS A 23 54.14 -22.52 18.24
C CYS A 23 52.76 -22.06 17.75
N ALA A 24 51.90 -23.04 17.43
CA ALA A 24 50.48 -22.84 17.25
C ALA A 24 49.85 -22.39 18.58
N GLN A 25 49.45 -21.11 18.65
CA GLN A 25 48.52 -20.63 19.65
C GLN A 25 47.12 -20.59 19.02
N THR A 26 46.24 -21.46 19.48
CA THR A 26 44.82 -21.41 19.18
C THR A 26 44.22 -20.21 19.88
N SER A 27 44.19 -19.06 19.21
CA SER A 27 43.36 -17.93 19.60
C SER A 27 41.91 -18.28 19.26
N THR A 28 41.10 -18.56 20.28
CA THR A 28 39.64 -18.60 20.14
C THR A 28 39.16 -17.19 19.85
N LEU A 29 38.86 -16.91 18.57
CA LEU A 29 38.12 -15.73 18.16
C LEU A 29 36.69 -15.86 18.70
N THR A 30 36.42 -15.25 19.84
CA THR A 30 35.06 -15.03 20.31
C THR A 30 34.43 -14.02 19.35
N ALA A 31 33.56 -14.51 18.45
CA ALA A 31 32.77 -13.63 17.60
C ALA A 31 31.96 -12.68 18.49
N PRO A 32 31.88 -11.38 18.18
CA PRO A 32 31.01 -10.48 18.91
C PRO A 32 29.58 -11.01 18.76
N ALA A 33 28.90 -11.19 19.90
CA ALA A 33 27.49 -11.51 19.90
C ALA A 33 26.76 -10.40 19.13
N VAL A 34 26.26 -10.74 17.94
CA VAL A 34 25.29 -9.92 17.23
C VAL A 34 24.14 -9.73 18.22
N PRO A 35 23.82 -8.49 18.65
CA PRO A 35 22.66 -8.29 19.49
C PRO A 35 21.47 -8.88 18.74
N ALA A 36 20.81 -9.85 19.36
CA ALA A 36 19.57 -10.40 18.84
C ALA A 36 18.68 -9.21 18.47
N ALA A 37 18.28 -9.14 17.20
CA ALA A 37 17.31 -8.17 16.75
C ALA A 37 16.16 -8.21 17.74
N GLN A 38 15.99 -7.14 18.51
CA GLN A 38 14.90 -7.01 19.46
C GLN A 38 13.64 -7.31 18.67
N GLY A 39 12.93 -8.37 19.07
CA GLY A 39 11.78 -8.87 18.37
C GLY A 39 10.85 -7.69 18.07
N SER A 40 10.62 -7.45 16.79
CA SER A 40 9.57 -6.53 16.35
C SER A 40 8.27 -7.14 16.87
N THR A 41 7.80 -6.68 18.03
CA THR A 41 6.51 -7.05 18.59
C THR A 41 5.51 -6.86 17.46
N SER A 42 4.90 -7.96 17.00
CA SER A 42 3.96 -7.93 15.89
C SER A 42 2.85 -6.94 16.23
N LEU A 43 2.85 -5.80 15.56
CA LEU A 43 1.91 -4.68 15.72
C LEU A 43 0.54 -5.03 15.10
N GLN A 44 0.10 -6.28 15.21
CA GLN A 44 -1.22 -6.68 14.70
C GLN A 44 -2.28 -5.89 15.47
N PRO A 45 -3.08 -5.05 14.79
CA PRO A 45 -4.09 -4.28 15.49
C PRO A 45 -5.17 -5.17 16.09
N ALA A 46 -5.58 -4.89 17.33
CA ALA A 46 -6.69 -5.60 17.97
C ALA A 46 -8.07 -5.20 17.41
N THR A 47 -8.14 -4.02 16.78
CA THR A 47 -9.33 -3.47 16.12
C THR A 47 -8.90 -2.54 14.99
N TRP A 48 -9.86 -2.08 14.18
CA TRP A 48 -9.63 -1.27 12.99
C TRP A 48 -10.66 -0.15 12.89
N LYS A 49 -10.21 1.05 12.48
CA LYS A 49 -11.08 2.09 11.92
C LYS A 49 -11.01 2.02 10.41
N ALA A 50 -12.16 2.02 9.74
CA ALA A 50 -12.25 1.89 8.30
C ALA A 50 -12.98 3.09 7.65
N LEU A 51 -12.49 3.51 6.49
CA LEU A 51 -13.17 4.42 5.58
C LEU A 51 -13.29 3.77 4.21
N LEU A 52 -14.52 3.62 3.72
CA LEU A 52 -14.84 3.08 2.40
C LEU A 52 -15.46 4.18 1.55
N VAL A 53 -14.92 4.43 0.36
CA VAL A 53 -15.32 5.54 -0.50
C VAL A 53 -15.60 5.06 -1.92
N ALA A 54 -16.83 5.24 -2.39
CA ALA A 54 -17.19 5.19 -3.80
C ALA A 54 -17.31 6.63 -4.31
N ALA A 55 -16.27 7.12 -4.96
CA ALA A 55 -16.13 8.57 -5.22
C ALA A 55 -16.73 9.04 -6.56
N ASP A 56 -17.31 8.11 -7.33
CA ASP A 56 -18.01 8.37 -8.59
C ASP A 56 -19.29 7.51 -8.64
N ASP A 57 -20.34 8.03 -9.29
CA ASP A 57 -21.65 7.40 -9.47
C ASP A 57 -22.02 7.16 -10.93
N ALA A 58 -21.09 7.37 -11.88
CA ALA A 58 -21.32 7.14 -13.30
C ALA A 58 -21.64 5.67 -13.62
N GLN A 59 -21.13 4.73 -12.81
CA GLN A 59 -21.52 3.31 -12.84
C GLN A 59 -21.69 2.77 -11.41
N PRO A 60 -22.60 1.80 -11.19
CA PRO A 60 -22.89 1.27 -9.86
C PRO A 60 -21.76 0.41 -9.28
N VAL A 61 -20.76 0.04 -10.09
CA VAL A 61 -19.64 -0.83 -9.69
C VAL A 61 -18.92 -0.36 -8.43
N PHE A 62 -18.74 0.95 -8.29
CA PHE A 62 -18.04 1.57 -7.17
C PHE A 62 -18.83 1.43 -5.87
N SER A 63 -20.10 1.81 -5.92
CA SER A 63 -21.05 1.65 -4.82
C SER A 63 -21.20 0.20 -4.40
N ASN A 64 -21.34 -0.71 -5.36
CA ASN A 64 -21.46 -2.14 -5.10
C ASN A 64 -20.23 -2.69 -4.37
N ALA A 65 -19.02 -2.30 -4.79
CA ALA A 65 -17.77 -2.74 -4.17
C ALA A 65 -17.66 -2.28 -2.72
N VAL A 66 -18.04 -1.02 -2.43
CA VAL A 66 -18.08 -0.48 -1.08
C VAL A 66 -19.08 -1.22 -0.19
N ASP A 67 -20.28 -1.50 -0.69
CA ASP A 67 -21.30 -2.21 0.07
C ASP A 67 -20.85 -3.65 0.40
N ALA A 68 -20.31 -4.36 -0.59
CA ALA A 68 -19.78 -5.71 -0.39
C ALA A 68 -18.57 -5.76 0.57
N LEU A 69 -17.68 -4.77 0.49
CA LEU A 69 -16.54 -4.68 1.40
C LEU A 69 -16.99 -4.37 2.82
N ARG A 70 -17.98 -3.49 3.01
CA ARG A 70 -18.57 -3.22 4.33
C ARG A 70 -19.09 -4.50 4.98
N GLU A 71 -19.89 -5.28 4.24
CA GLU A 71 -20.40 -6.56 4.72
C GLU A 71 -19.28 -7.54 5.07
N ARG A 72 -18.24 -7.62 4.22
CA ARG A 72 -17.07 -8.47 4.45
C ARG A 72 -16.33 -8.07 5.73
N LEU A 73 -16.10 -6.78 5.96
CA LEU A 73 -15.42 -6.27 7.15
C LEU A 73 -16.23 -6.54 8.42
N MET A 74 -17.56 -6.39 8.36
CA MET A 74 -18.44 -6.76 9.46
C MET A 74 -18.38 -8.27 9.76
N ALA A 75 -18.34 -9.11 8.72
CA ALA A 75 -18.16 -10.56 8.87
C ALA A 75 -16.79 -10.94 9.45
N PHE A 76 -15.77 -10.08 9.30
CA PHE A 76 -14.49 -10.24 9.98
C PHE A 76 -14.49 -9.77 11.44
N GLY A 77 -15.59 -9.17 11.91
CA GLY A 77 -15.78 -8.74 13.30
C GLY A 77 -15.63 -7.25 13.54
N LEU A 78 -15.51 -6.41 12.50
CA LEU A 78 -15.51 -4.96 12.68
C LEU A 78 -16.91 -4.47 13.03
N SER A 79 -17.03 -3.63 14.04
CA SER A 79 -18.30 -3.01 14.41
C SER A 79 -18.75 -2.04 13.32
N ALA A 80 -20.05 -1.96 13.07
CA ALA A 80 -20.60 -1.02 12.08
C ALA A 80 -20.25 0.45 12.38
N GLY A 81 -20.08 0.82 13.66
CA GLY A 81 -19.64 2.15 14.08
C GLY A 81 -18.16 2.46 13.82
N ASP A 82 -17.36 1.46 13.51
CA ASP A 82 -15.93 1.60 13.16
C ASP A 82 -15.71 1.68 11.64
N ILE A 83 -16.78 1.53 10.84
CA ILE A 83 -16.74 1.58 9.38
C ILE A 83 -17.51 2.80 8.90
N SER A 84 -16.80 3.81 8.42
CA SER A 84 -17.38 4.97 7.75
C SER A 84 -17.52 4.70 6.26
N VAL A 85 -18.66 5.06 5.68
CA VAL A 85 -18.97 4.84 4.26
C VAL A 85 -19.36 6.17 3.62
N LEU A 86 -18.71 6.51 2.52
CA LEU A 86 -19.04 7.65 1.67
C LEU A 86 -19.31 7.15 0.24
N LYS A 87 -20.44 7.54 -0.35
CA LYS A 87 -20.78 7.16 -1.73
C LYS A 87 -21.27 8.38 -2.51
N ALA A 88 -20.85 8.53 -3.76
CA ALA A 88 -21.24 9.65 -4.61
C ALA A 88 -22.77 9.69 -4.84
N ASP A 89 -23.40 8.52 -4.93
CA ASP A 89 -24.85 8.31 -5.10
C ASP A 89 -25.67 8.41 -3.80
N SER A 90 -25.04 8.70 -2.65
CA SER A 90 -25.75 8.77 -1.37
C SER A 90 -26.81 9.87 -1.35
N SER A 91 -28.01 9.57 -0.87
CA SER A 91 -29.07 10.54 -0.58
C SER A 91 -28.89 11.24 0.77
N VAL A 92 -28.07 10.68 1.67
CA VAL A 92 -27.74 11.27 2.96
C VAL A 92 -26.56 12.23 2.79
N ARG A 93 -26.79 13.52 3.00
CA ARG A 93 -25.83 14.60 2.75
C ARG A 93 -24.45 14.37 3.36
N ASP A 94 -24.39 13.91 4.61
CA ASP A 94 -23.12 13.69 5.32
C ASP A 94 -22.43 12.36 4.97
N ALA A 95 -23.07 11.51 4.16
CA ALA A 95 -22.51 10.29 3.59
C ALA A 95 -22.20 10.40 2.09
N VAL A 96 -22.34 11.60 1.50
CA VAL A 96 -21.94 11.85 0.10
C VAL A 96 -20.41 11.80 -0.01
N ALA A 97 -19.88 11.12 -1.04
CA ALA A 97 -18.46 11.17 -1.36
C ALA A 97 -18.10 12.49 -2.07
N ASP A 98 -17.90 13.53 -1.27
CA ASP A 98 -17.36 14.82 -1.68
C ASP A 98 -16.11 15.17 -0.86
N ARG A 99 -15.35 16.17 -1.32
CA ARG A 99 -14.11 16.60 -0.66
C ARG A 99 -14.33 16.96 0.81
N ARG A 100 -15.40 17.71 1.11
CA ARG A 100 -15.71 18.17 2.48
C ARG A 100 -15.97 16.98 3.41
N ASN A 101 -16.71 15.98 2.94
CA ASN A 101 -17.09 14.79 3.70
C ASN A 101 -15.90 13.85 3.89
N ILE A 102 -15.02 13.73 2.89
CA ILE A 102 -13.75 12.99 2.99
C ILE A 102 -12.82 13.65 4.02
N GLU A 103 -12.66 14.98 3.99
CA GLU A 103 -11.84 15.71 4.97
C GLU A 103 -12.34 15.51 6.41
N ARG A 104 -13.66 15.46 6.62
CA ARG A 104 -14.25 15.20 7.95
C ARG A 104 -13.99 13.79 8.47
N GLN A 105 -13.61 12.84 7.61
CA GLN A 105 -13.28 11.49 8.07
C GLN A 105 -11.98 11.43 8.87
N ARG A 106 -11.16 12.48 8.87
CA ARG A 106 -9.97 12.56 9.74
C ARG A 106 -10.29 12.21 11.19
N GLU A 107 -11.38 12.78 11.73
CA GLU A 107 -11.80 12.55 13.12
C GLU A 107 -12.41 11.16 13.35
N ARG A 108 -13.06 10.58 12.33
CA ARG A 108 -13.65 9.23 12.42
C ARG A 108 -12.62 8.12 12.27
N LEU A 109 -11.61 8.37 11.44
CA LEU A 109 -10.46 7.49 11.26
C LEU A 109 -9.48 7.57 12.43
N ALA A 110 -9.48 8.68 13.18
CA ALA A 110 -8.79 8.75 14.48
C ALA A 110 -9.35 7.63 15.38
N GLY A 111 -8.52 6.62 15.61
CA GLY A 111 -8.85 5.44 16.40
C GLY A 111 -8.17 5.49 17.76
N PRO A 112 -8.56 4.61 18.70
CA PRO A 112 -7.84 4.47 19.95
C PRO A 112 -6.41 3.95 19.70
N PRO A 113 -5.49 4.11 20.67
CA PRO A 113 -4.19 3.48 20.63
C PRO A 113 -4.28 1.98 20.33
N GLY A 114 -3.42 1.48 19.43
CA GLY A 114 -3.43 0.07 19.01
C GLY A 114 -4.44 -0.31 17.92
N ALA A 115 -5.30 0.61 17.47
CA ALA A 115 -6.20 0.36 16.34
C ALA A 115 -5.50 0.53 14.98
N GLY A 116 -5.83 -0.31 14.01
CA GLY A 116 -5.40 -0.18 12.62
C GLY A 116 -6.22 0.90 11.89
N CYS A 117 -5.70 1.36 10.76
CA CYS A 117 -6.35 2.30 9.86
C CYS A 117 -6.56 1.63 8.50
N PHE A 118 -7.79 1.54 8.02
CA PHE A 118 -8.10 0.94 6.72
C PHE A 118 -8.83 1.96 5.83
N VAL A 119 -8.32 2.21 4.64
CA VAL A 119 -8.93 3.13 3.68
C VAL A 119 -9.06 2.44 2.33
N PHE A 120 -10.28 2.33 1.83
CA PHE A 120 -10.61 1.81 0.50
C PHE A 120 -11.28 2.92 -0.30
N ILE A 121 -10.71 3.26 -1.45
CA ILE A 121 -11.27 4.26 -2.37
C ILE A 121 -11.38 3.60 -3.74
N THR A 122 -12.60 3.58 -4.29
CA THR A 122 -12.87 3.09 -5.64
C THR A 122 -13.57 4.16 -6.46
N SER A 123 -13.06 4.42 -7.66
CA SER A 123 -13.51 5.51 -8.53
C SER A 123 -12.89 5.41 -9.93
N HIS A 124 -13.26 6.35 -10.82
CA HIS A 124 -12.46 6.64 -12.00
C HIS A 124 -11.08 7.20 -11.62
N GLY A 125 -10.09 6.94 -12.47
CA GLY A 125 -8.75 7.47 -12.35
C GLY A 125 -8.53 8.68 -13.25
N TYR A 126 -7.83 9.69 -12.73
CA TYR A 126 -7.33 10.81 -13.51
C TYR A 126 -5.86 10.58 -13.85
N PRO A 127 -5.46 10.60 -15.14
CA PRO A 127 -4.07 10.39 -15.55
C PRO A 127 -3.09 11.23 -14.73
N ARG A 128 -2.15 10.56 -14.06
CA ARG A 128 -1.12 11.18 -13.19
C ARG A 128 -1.64 12.05 -12.02
N GLY A 129 -2.95 12.08 -11.75
CA GLY A 129 -3.54 12.92 -10.70
C GLY A 129 -4.05 12.16 -9.48
N GLY A 130 -4.55 10.92 -9.64
CA GLY A 130 -5.18 10.15 -8.57
C GLY A 130 -6.61 9.73 -8.90
N LEU A 131 -7.45 9.55 -7.89
CA LEU A 131 -8.84 9.10 -8.04
C LEU A 131 -9.81 10.28 -8.06
N VAL A 132 -10.77 10.24 -8.98
CA VAL A 132 -11.79 11.28 -9.17
C VAL A 132 -12.75 11.31 -7.98
N VAL A 133 -13.16 12.52 -7.59
CA VAL A 133 -14.28 12.78 -6.66
C VAL A 133 -15.33 13.56 -7.43
N ALA A 134 -16.30 12.84 -8.00
CA ALA A 134 -17.24 13.36 -8.98
C ALA A 134 -18.04 14.56 -8.43
N ARG A 135 -18.56 14.42 -7.21
CA ARG A 135 -19.38 15.46 -6.55
C ARG A 135 -18.65 16.77 -6.31
N SER A 136 -17.32 16.75 -6.22
CA SER A 136 -16.50 17.95 -6.03
C SER A 136 -15.75 18.38 -7.30
N ARG A 137 -15.90 17.65 -8.42
CA ARG A 137 -15.10 17.86 -9.64
C ARG A 137 -13.60 17.96 -9.33
N ALA A 138 -13.15 17.07 -8.44
CA ALA A 138 -11.81 17.09 -7.86
C ALA A 138 -11.13 15.73 -8.00
N VAL A 139 -9.87 15.66 -7.57
CA VAL A 139 -9.08 14.43 -7.53
C VAL A 139 -8.43 14.31 -6.15
N ILE A 140 -8.48 13.11 -5.58
CA ILE A 140 -7.70 12.74 -4.38
C ILE A 140 -6.31 12.34 -4.87
N GLY A 141 -5.35 13.27 -4.84
CA GLY A 141 -3.96 12.95 -5.18
C GLY A 141 -3.20 12.26 -4.04
N PRO A 142 -2.04 11.64 -4.32
CA PRO A 142 -1.22 10.98 -3.30
C PRO A 142 -0.82 11.89 -2.14
N GLY A 143 -0.39 13.13 -2.42
CA GLY A 143 0.02 14.07 -1.36
C GLY A 143 -1.12 14.48 -0.42
N TYR A 144 -2.32 14.70 -0.96
CA TYR A 144 -3.50 14.98 -0.13
C TYR A 144 -3.89 13.77 0.73
N LEU A 145 -3.88 12.56 0.14
CA LEU A 145 -4.17 11.34 0.88
C LEU A 145 -3.12 11.06 1.96
N ASP A 146 -1.83 11.29 1.68
CA ASP A 146 -0.76 11.16 2.67
C ASP A 146 -1.00 12.07 3.86
N GLN A 147 -1.32 13.35 3.62
CA GLN A 147 -1.59 14.31 4.69
C GLN A 147 -2.82 13.91 5.52
N LEU A 148 -3.89 13.45 4.88
CA LEU A 148 -5.09 12.97 5.58
C LEU A 148 -4.75 11.76 6.47
N LEU A 149 -4.00 10.79 5.95
CA LEU A 149 -3.60 9.59 6.67
C LEU A 149 -2.60 9.91 7.80
N ASP A 150 -1.68 10.84 7.58
CA ASP A 150 -0.75 11.29 8.62
C ASP A 150 -1.51 11.90 9.82
N GLN A 151 -2.47 12.78 9.54
CA GLN A 151 -3.27 13.44 10.57
C GLN A 151 -4.25 12.49 11.27
N ALA A 152 -4.82 11.51 10.56
CA ALA A 152 -5.85 10.62 11.10
C ALA A 152 -5.29 9.32 11.68
N CYS A 153 -4.31 8.73 11.00
CA CYS A 153 -3.74 7.43 11.32
C CYS A 153 -2.41 7.53 12.07
N GLY A 154 -1.59 8.54 11.78
CA GLY A 154 -0.23 8.67 12.32
C GLY A 154 0.61 7.43 12.04
N GLU A 155 1.29 6.92 13.06
CA GLU A 155 2.18 5.74 12.98
C GLU A 155 1.44 4.39 13.08
N ARG A 156 0.10 4.39 13.22
CA ARG A 156 -0.68 3.15 13.33
C ARG A 156 -0.55 2.32 12.03
N PRO A 157 -0.58 0.98 12.10
CA PRO A 157 -0.64 0.14 10.92
C PRO A 157 -1.79 0.58 10.00
N THR A 158 -1.44 0.97 8.78
CA THR A 158 -2.37 1.62 7.85
C THR A 158 -2.40 0.85 6.54
N VAL A 159 -3.59 0.52 6.05
CA VAL A 159 -3.79 -0.15 4.78
C VAL A 159 -4.61 0.76 3.88
N VAL A 160 -4.11 1.02 2.68
CA VAL A 160 -4.75 1.84 1.66
C VAL A 160 -4.97 0.98 0.42
N VAL A 161 -6.19 0.98 -0.09
CA VAL A 161 -6.56 0.33 -1.35
C VAL A 161 -7.12 1.40 -2.27
N ALA A 162 -6.39 1.70 -3.34
CA ALA A 162 -6.77 2.67 -4.36
C ALA A 162 -7.18 1.93 -5.64
N SER A 163 -8.48 1.88 -5.90
CA SER A 163 -9.06 1.20 -7.04
C SER A 163 -9.50 2.19 -8.11
N GLY A 164 -8.88 2.09 -9.29
CA GLY A 164 -9.12 2.96 -10.43
C GLY A 164 -7.92 3.04 -11.37
N CYS A 165 -8.15 3.61 -12.56
CA CYS A 165 -7.10 3.78 -13.57
C CYS A 165 -5.93 4.59 -13.01
N PHE A 166 -4.70 4.29 -13.44
CA PHE A 166 -3.50 5.04 -13.05
C PHE A 166 -3.20 5.06 -11.53
N SER A 167 -3.90 4.25 -10.72
CA SER A 167 -3.77 4.23 -9.25
C SER A 167 -2.37 3.86 -8.76
N GLY A 168 -1.50 3.32 -9.61
CA GLY A 168 -0.08 3.12 -9.29
C GLY A 168 0.63 4.39 -8.81
N VAL A 169 0.10 5.59 -9.09
CA VAL A 169 0.60 6.87 -8.54
C VAL A 169 0.72 6.86 -7.01
N TYR A 170 -0.18 6.19 -6.28
CA TYR A 170 -0.10 6.12 -4.80
C TYR A 170 1.05 5.23 -4.31
N THR A 171 1.38 4.18 -5.06
CA THR A 171 2.52 3.29 -4.73
C THR A 171 3.87 3.87 -5.17
N ALA A 172 3.87 4.78 -6.17
CA ALA A 172 5.05 5.46 -6.66
C ALA A 172 5.39 6.73 -5.86
N ASP A 173 4.41 7.32 -5.19
CA ASP A 173 4.59 8.52 -4.38
C ASP A 173 5.45 8.26 -3.13
N ARG A 174 6.43 9.14 -2.89
CA ARG A 174 7.38 8.95 -1.78
C ARG A 174 6.79 9.26 -0.41
N GLY A 175 5.86 10.22 -0.31
CA GLY A 175 5.20 10.56 0.95
C GLY A 175 4.25 9.45 1.40
N MET A 176 3.58 8.83 0.44
CA MET A 176 2.72 7.68 0.69
C MET A 176 3.49 6.47 1.25
N ARG A 177 4.71 6.20 0.74
CA ARG A 177 5.53 5.03 1.10
C ARG A 177 6.16 5.14 2.49
N ARG A 178 5.40 4.81 3.54
CA ARG A 178 5.87 4.82 4.94
C ARG A 178 6.07 3.42 5.53
N PRO A 179 6.92 3.25 6.57
CA PRO A 179 7.16 1.95 7.19
C PRO A 179 5.90 1.26 7.75
N ASN A 180 4.91 2.04 8.18
CA ASN A 180 3.66 1.57 8.77
C ASN A 180 2.52 1.35 7.76
N ARG A 181 2.79 1.39 6.45
CA ARG A 181 1.76 1.38 5.40
C ARG A 181 1.82 0.18 4.45
N VAL A 182 0.66 -0.40 4.20
CA VAL A 182 0.37 -1.23 3.02
C VAL A 182 -0.43 -0.39 2.04
N ILE A 183 0.00 -0.33 0.78
CA ILE A 183 -0.70 0.40 -0.29
C ILE A 183 -0.91 -0.54 -1.46
N LEU A 184 -2.15 -0.73 -1.85
CA LEU A 184 -2.55 -1.56 -2.98
C LEU A 184 -3.19 -0.68 -4.06
N ALA A 185 -2.82 -0.91 -5.32
CA ALA A 185 -3.29 -0.13 -6.46
C ALA A 185 -3.76 -1.03 -7.60
N ALA A 186 -4.87 -0.67 -8.22
CA ALA A 186 -5.51 -1.44 -9.28
C ALA A 186 -4.71 -1.55 -10.58
N ALA A 187 -3.86 -0.58 -10.88
CA ALA A 187 -3.08 -0.55 -12.11
C ALA A 187 -1.72 0.12 -11.93
N ARG A 188 -0.84 -0.01 -12.92
CA ARG A 188 0.36 0.81 -13.08
C ARG A 188 -0.01 2.29 -13.23
N SER A 189 0.89 3.20 -12.89
CA SER A 189 0.63 4.65 -12.85
C SER A 189 0.35 5.30 -14.21
N ASP A 190 0.64 4.62 -15.30
CA ASP A 190 0.49 5.02 -16.70
C ASP A 190 -0.46 4.10 -17.48
N LEU A 191 -1.12 3.14 -16.82
CA LEU A 191 -2.05 2.20 -17.43
C LEU A 191 -3.45 2.29 -16.81
N PRO A 192 -4.51 2.01 -17.60
CA PRO A 192 -5.85 1.89 -17.08
C PRO A 192 -6.05 0.60 -16.27
N SER A 193 -7.12 0.58 -15.48
CA SER A 193 -7.73 -0.63 -14.91
C SER A 193 -9.09 -0.88 -15.58
N PHE A 194 -9.60 -2.10 -15.54
CA PHE A 194 -10.76 -2.52 -16.34
C PHE A 194 -11.97 -2.97 -15.50
N GLY A 195 -13.10 -3.17 -16.18
CA GLY A 195 -14.34 -3.66 -15.57
C GLY A 195 -15.26 -2.59 -15.00
N CYS A 196 -15.11 -1.32 -15.37
CA CYS A 196 -16.02 -0.24 -14.94
C CYS A 196 -17.27 -0.09 -15.83
N GLY A 197 -17.62 -1.10 -16.63
CA GLY A 197 -18.80 -1.06 -17.49
C GLY A 197 -20.10 -1.32 -16.72
N ALA A 198 -21.22 -0.78 -17.19
CA ALA A 198 -22.54 -0.94 -16.54
C ALA A 198 -23.04 -2.40 -16.42
N GLN A 199 -22.47 -3.32 -17.20
CA GLN A 199 -22.79 -4.75 -17.17
C GLN A 199 -22.01 -5.51 -16.08
N GLU A 200 -21.00 -4.89 -15.49
CA GLU A 200 -20.20 -5.50 -14.44
C GLU A 200 -20.79 -5.13 -13.08
N ARG A 201 -20.76 -6.08 -12.14
CA ARG A 201 -21.16 -5.80 -10.74
C ARG A 201 -20.08 -5.04 -9.98
N TYR A 202 -18.82 -5.33 -10.29
CA TYR A 202 -17.61 -4.78 -9.68
C TYR A 202 -16.58 -4.54 -10.78
N THR A 203 -15.63 -3.62 -10.55
CA THR A 203 -14.40 -3.60 -11.37
C THR A 203 -13.65 -4.93 -11.24
N TYR A 204 -12.78 -5.25 -12.19
CA TYR A 204 -12.02 -6.51 -12.13
C TYR A 204 -11.14 -6.54 -10.88
N TYR A 205 -10.50 -5.41 -10.58
CA TYR A 205 -9.71 -5.27 -9.37
C TYR A 205 -10.54 -5.39 -8.10
N ASP A 206 -11.68 -4.71 -7.99
CA ASP A 206 -12.51 -4.77 -6.77
C ASP A 206 -13.04 -6.18 -6.51
N ARG A 207 -13.46 -6.89 -7.55
CA ARG A 207 -13.85 -8.30 -7.43
C ARG A 207 -12.68 -9.15 -6.93
N CYS A 208 -11.52 -9.04 -7.57
CA CYS A 208 -10.33 -9.80 -7.22
C CYS A 208 -9.81 -9.47 -5.82
N PHE A 209 -9.93 -8.21 -5.38
CA PHE A 209 -9.64 -7.78 -4.02
C PHE A 209 -10.59 -8.47 -3.02
N LEU A 210 -11.91 -8.42 -3.27
CA LEU A 210 -12.91 -9.05 -2.41
C LEU A 210 -12.75 -10.57 -2.32
N GLU A 211 -12.39 -11.24 -3.42
CA GLU A 211 -12.13 -12.69 -3.47
C GLU A 211 -10.83 -13.08 -2.76
N SER A 212 -9.79 -12.23 -2.85
CA SER A 212 -8.49 -12.50 -2.24
C SER A 212 -8.43 -12.14 -0.75
N LEU A 213 -9.27 -11.18 -0.32
CA LEU A 213 -9.30 -10.67 1.04
C LEU A 213 -9.82 -11.74 2.01
N ARG A 214 -8.91 -12.29 2.81
CA ARG A 214 -9.20 -13.31 3.82
C ARG A 214 -8.67 -12.87 5.18
N ARG A 215 -9.49 -13.01 6.21
CA ARG A 215 -9.11 -12.71 7.59
C ARG A 215 -7.91 -13.54 8.02
N GLY A 216 -6.95 -12.92 8.70
CA GLY A 216 -5.70 -13.53 9.17
C GLY A 216 -4.69 -13.85 8.08
N ALA A 217 -4.99 -13.59 6.80
CA ALA A 217 -4.02 -13.80 5.73
C ALA A 217 -2.97 -12.67 5.71
N PRO A 218 -1.67 -12.98 5.48
CA PRO A 218 -0.67 -11.96 5.25
C PRO A 218 -1.04 -11.08 4.06
N TRP A 219 -0.83 -9.76 4.16
CA TRP A 219 -1.12 -8.84 3.05
C TRP A 219 -0.38 -9.20 1.77
N GLN A 220 0.83 -9.77 1.86
CA GLN A 220 1.57 -10.27 0.71
C GLN A 220 0.79 -11.36 -0.05
N SER A 221 0.17 -12.31 0.67
CA SER A 221 -0.65 -13.36 0.04
C SER A 221 -1.89 -12.79 -0.64
N ILE A 222 -2.50 -11.74 -0.07
CA ILE A 222 -3.63 -11.04 -0.67
C ILE A 222 -3.20 -10.34 -1.98
N VAL A 223 -2.03 -9.67 -1.98
CA VAL A 223 -1.43 -9.05 -3.17
C VAL A 223 -1.23 -10.07 -4.30
N ASP A 224 -0.68 -11.23 -3.97
CA ASP A 224 -0.40 -12.26 -4.95
C ASP A 224 -1.70 -12.84 -5.53
N GLY A 225 -2.72 -13.07 -4.69
CA GLY A 225 -4.05 -13.50 -5.12
C GLY A 225 -4.72 -12.49 -6.07
N ILE A 226 -4.64 -11.20 -5.75
CA ILE A 226 -5.19 -10.12 -6.59
C ILE A 226 -4.54 -10.13 -7.97
N ARG A 227 -3.21 -10.21 -8.04
CA ARG A 227 -2.47 -10.19 -9.31
C ARG A 227 -2.85 -11.37 -10.20
N VAL A 228 -2.94 -12.58 -9.64
CA VAL A 228 -3.35 -13.77 -10.37
C VAL A 228 -4.78 -13.64 -10.88
N CYS A 229 -5.70 -13.18 -10.02
CA CYS A 229 -7.10 -13.02 -10.39
C CYS A 229 -7.31 -11.95 -11.49
N VAL A 230 -6.62 -10.80 -11.37
CA VAL A 230 -6.74 -9.71 -12.36
C VAL A 230 -6.17 -10.13 -13.71
N ASP A 231 -4.97 -10.71 -13.76
CA ASP A 231 -4.38 -11.21 -15.01
C ASP A 231 -5.27 -12.26 -15.68
N ALA A 232 -5.85 -13.18 -14.91
CA ALA A 232 -6.78 -14.17 -15.44
C ALA A 232 -8.06 -13.52 -15.99
N GLN A 233 -8.60 -12.50 -15.32
CA GLN A 233 -9.80 -11.80 -15.77
C GLN A 233 -9.54 -10.99 -17.05
N GLU A 234 -8.46 -10.22 -17.10
CA GLU A 234 -8.11 -9.39 -18.25
C GLU A 234 -7.87 -10.26 -19.49
N ARG A 235 -7.15 -11.38 -19.36
CA ARG A 235 -6.97 -12.35 -20.45
C ARG A 235 -8.28 -12.95 -20.94
N ARG A 236 -9.20 -13.29 -20.03
CA ARG A 236 -10.53 -13.83 -20.39
C ARG A 236 -11.38 -12.82 -21.16
N ARG A 237 -11.17 -11.52 -20.91
CA ARG A 237 -11.93 -10.43 -21.52
C ARG A 237 -11.23 -9.83 -22.76
N GLY A 238 -9.97 -10.18 -22.98
CA GLY A 238 -9.16 -9.67 -24.10
C GLY A 238 -8.58 -8.28 -23.83
N ASP A 239 -8.50 -7.86 -22.58
CA ASP A 239 -7.94 -6.57 -22.18
C ASP A 239 -6.41 -6.65 -22.04
N PRO A 240 -5.68 -5.54 -22.29
CA PRO A 240 -4.27 -5.42 -21.93
C PRO A 240 -4.05 -5.57 -20.41
N ALA A 241 -2.85 -5.96 -20.00
CA ALA A 241 -2.53 -6.10 -18.59
C ALA A 241 -2.50 -4.75 -17.86
N SER A 242 -3.29 -4.58 -16.79
CA SER A 242 -3.26 -3.36 -15.95
C SER A 242 -2.07 -3.32 -14.98
N HIS A 243 -1.49 -4.49 -14.68
CA HIS A 243 -0.39 -4.69 -13.74
C HIS A 243 -0.65 -4.08 -12.33
N PRO A 244 -1.52 -4.68 -11.50
CA PRO A 244 -1.74 -4.23 -10.13
C PRO A 244 -0.44 -4.08 -9.33
N GLN A 245 -0.32 -2.96 -8.62
CA GLN A 245 0.88 -2.57 -7.87
C GLN A 245 0.65 -2.66 -6.37
N ALA A 246 1.72 -2.89 -5.61
CA ALA A 246 1.66 -2.91 -4.15
C ALA A 246 2.95 -2.34 -3.55
N PHE A 247 2.81 -1.70 -2.38
CA PHE A 247 3.89 -1.34 -1.48
C PHE A 247 3.56 -1.86 -0.09
N ILE A 248 4.52 -2.52 0.56
CA ILE A 248 4.43 -2.99 1.94
C ILE A 248 5.62 -2.40 2.70
N GLY A 249 5.34 -1.53 3.66
CA GLY A 249 6.34 -0.92 4.52
C GLY A 249 6.99 -1.94 5.46
N GLY A 250 8.27 -1.72 5.79
CA GLY A 250 9.03 -2.67 6.62
C GLY A 250 8.44 -2.90 8.03
N GLY A 251 7.76 -1.90 8.60
CA GLY A 251 7.09 -2.01 9.91
C GLY A 251 5.77 -2.80 9.87
N VAL A 252 5.24 -3.11 8.69
CA VAL A 252 4.02 -3.90 8.48
C VAL A 252 4.25 -5.11 7.58
N ALA A 253 5.50 -5.56 7.42
CA ALA A 253 5.86 -6.70 6.58
C ALA A 253 5.18 -8.02 7.00
N GLN A 254 4.90 -8.18 8.30
CA GLN A 254 4.24 -9.35 8.87
C GLN A 254 2.76 -9.09 9.22
N LEU A 255 2.21 -7.94 8.81
CA LEU A 255 0.82 -7.58 9.09
C LEU A 255 -0.12 -8.56 8.37
N THR A 256 -1.13 -9.06 9.07
CA THR A 256 -2.21 -9.86 8.48
C THR A 256 -3.50 -9.05 8.41
N ALA A 257 -4.40 -9.43 7.50
CA ALA A 257 -5.66 -8.73 7.32
C ALA A 257 -6.65 -9.05 8.48
N PHE A 258 -7.05 -8.01 9.21
CA PHE A 258 -8.12 -8.00 10.23
C PHE A 258 -8.00 -9.02 11.36
#